data_AF-A0A0F8XYI9-F1
#
_entry.id   AF-A0A0F8XYI9-F1
#
_cell.length_a   1.000
_cell.length_b   1.000
_cell.length_c   1.000
_cell.angle_alpha   90.00
_cell.angle_beta   90.00
_cell.angle_gamma   90.00
#
_symmetry.space_group_name_H-M   'P 1'
#
loop_
_entity.id
_entity.type
_entity.pdbx_description
1 polymer ?
#
loop_
_entity_poly.entity_id
_entity_poly.type
_entity_poly.pdbx_seq_one_letter_code
_entity_poly.pdbx_strand_id
1 'polypeptide(L)'
;MFILYIPVFTSGVIITSVWRWIYGSRDGLLNWILGLDVIWLLHRWTAIPAIGSILVVSNLGFYVIVFTVALTAINKEITDAAKIDGASGGQIRRFILVPIMRPMILLMLLLSSIGAFLVWNTIQM
;
A
#
# COMPACT_ATOMS: atom_id res chain seq x y z
N MET A 1 -14.53 -4.31 -3.04
CA MET A 1 -14.02 -4.04 -1.68
C MET A 1 -13.20 -5.24 -1.19
N PHE A 2 -13.80 -6.43 -0.96
CA PHE A 2 -13.12 -7.64 -0.43
C PHE A 2 -11.80 -8.07 -1.10
N ILE A 3 -11.62 -7.88 -2.41
CA ILE A 3 -10.37 -8.22 -3.12
C ILE A 3 -9.13 -7.51 -2.54
N LEU A 4 -9.28 -6.28 -2.04
CA LEU A 4 -8.17 -5.51 -1.46
C LEU A 4 -7.73 -6.05 -0.08
N TYR A 5 -8.51 -6.95 0.52
CA TYR A 5 -8.32 -7.47 1.86
C TYR A 5 -7.70 -8.85 1.89
N ILE A 6 -7.72 -9.57 0.75
CA ILE A 6 -7.14 -10.90 0.61
C ILE A 6 -5.71 -10.96 1.16
N PRO A 7 -4.80 -9.98 0.89
CA PRO A 7 -3.44 -10.04 1.42
C PRO A 7 -3.37 -9.97 2.95
N VAL A 8 -4.28 -9.25 3.61
CA VAL A 8 -4.23 -9.03 5.07
C VAL A 8 -4.73 -10.26 5.84
N PHE A 9 -5.73 -10.97 5.28
CA PHE A 9 -6.34 -12.13 5.92
C PHE A 9 -5.63 -13.45 5.59
N THR A 10 -4.60 -13.42 4.74
CA THR A 10 -3.87 -14.60 4.30
C THR A 10 -2.67 -14.85 5.23
N SER A 11 -2.40 -16.12 5.58
CA SER A 11 -1.23 -16.49 6.38
C SER A 11 0.06 -15.97 5.74
N GLY A 12 0.98 -15.47 6.57
CA GLY A 12 2.28 -14.97 6.11
C GLY A 12 3.05 -15.96 5.25
N VAL A 13 2.88 -17.28 5.49
CA VAL A 13 3.51 -18.36 4.71
C VAL A 13 3.00 -18.40 3.27
N ILE A 14 1.70 -18.16 3.05
CA ILE A 14 1.11 -18.17 1.71
C ILE A 14 1.58 -16.94 0.94
N ILE A 15 1.61 -15.77 1.59
CA ILE A 15 2.10 -14.52 0.99
C ILE A 15 3.55 -14.68 0.53
N THR A 16 4.44 -15.16 1.40
CA THR A 16 5.85 -15.37 1.04
C THR A 16 6.01 -16.41 -0.07
N SER A 17 5.19 -17.46 -0.09
CA SER A 17 5.21 -18.47 -1.16
C SER A 17 4.80 -17.90 -2.52
N VAL A 18 3.74 -17.09 -2.57
CA VAL A 18 3.28 -16.42 -3.80
C VAL A 18 4.35 -15.46 -4.32
N TRP A 19 4.94 -14.64 -3.44
CA TRP A 19 5.99 -13.71 -3.85
C TRP A 19 7.26 -14.40 -4.30
N ARG A 20 7.62 -15.54 -3.68
CA ARG A 20 8.74 -16.37 -4.13
C ARG A 20 8.50 -16.92 -5.54
N TRP A 21 7.26 -17.27 -5.86
CA TRP A 21 6.88 -17.68 -7.21
C TRP A 21 6.93 -16.50 -8.19
N ILE A 22 6.41 -15.32 -7.83
CA ILE A 22 6.42 -14.12 -8.68
C ILE A 22 7.86 -13.69 -9.04
N TYR A 23 8.75 -13.68 -8.05
CA TYR A 23 10.15 -13.25 -8.19
C TYR A 23 11.14 -14.38 -8.54
N GLY A 24 10.65 -15.58 -8.87
CA GLY A 24 11.49 -16.70 -9.26
C GLY A 24 12.31 -16.40 -10.51
N SER A 25 13.53 -16.95 -10.60
CA SER A 25 14.45 -16.65 -11.70
C SER A 25 13.97 -17.22 -13.05
N ARG A 26 13.77 -18.54 -13.15
CA ARG A 26 13.47 -19.23 -14.43
C ARG A 26 11.99 -19.30 -14.80
N ASP A 27 11.11 -19.46 -13.82
CA ASP A 27 9.65 -19.61 -14.02
C ASP A 27 8.85 -18.50 -13.32
N GLY A 28 9.51 -17.38 -12.99
CA GLY A 28 8.85 -16.28 -12.28
C GLY A 28 7.86 -15.55 -13.16
N LEU A 29 6.67 -15.29 -12.64
CA LEU A 29 5.62 -14.55 -13.34
C LEU A 29 6.15 -13.19 -13.86
N LEU A 30 6.96 -12.49 -13.05
CA LEU A 30 7.46 -11.17 -13.41
C LEU A 30 8.47 -11.23 -14.57
N ASN A 31 9.34 -12.23 -14.57
CA ASN A 31 10.30 -12.48 -15.65
C ASN A 31 9.59 -12.90 -16.94
N TRP A 32 8.55 -13.74 -16.83
CA TRP A 32 7.73 -14.15 -17.97
C TRP A 32 6.99 -12.98 -18.62
N ILE A 33 6.38 -12.09 -17.83
CA ILE A 33 5.67 -10.90 -18.34
C ILE A 33 6.63 -9.90 -18.98
N LEU A 34 7.81 -9.70 -18.38
CA LEU A 34 8.79 -8.70 -18.85
C LEU A 34 9.73 -9.25 -19.92
N GLY A 35 9.76 -10.56 -20.16
CA GLY A 35 10.71 -11.20 -21.06
C GLY A 35 12.18 -11.10 -20.59
N LEU A 36 12.39 -10.97 -19.28
CA LEU A 36 13.71 -10.79 -18.67
C LEU A 36 14.13 -12.06 -17.92
N ASP A 37 15.44 -12.28 -17.77
CA ASP A 37 16.01 -13.33 -16.89
C ASP A 37 16.80 -12.67 -15.76
N VAL A 38 16.07 -12.03 -14.83
CA VAL A 38 16.66 -11.30 -13.71
C VAL A 38 16.36 -12.02 -12.40
N ILE A 39 17.39 -12.18 -11.57
CA ILE A 39 17.23 -12.67 -10.20
C ILE A 39 16.89 -11.49 -9.28
N TRP A 40 15.60 -11.18 -9.18
CA TRP A 40 15.07 -9.98 -8.52
C TRP A 40 15.58 -9.77 -7.09
N LEU A 41 15.72 -10.85 -6.32
CA LEU A 41 16.11 -10.80 -4.91
C LEU A 41 17.63 -10.78 -4.69
N LEU A 42 18.45 -11.02 -5.72
CA LEU A 42 19.90 -11.11 -5.58
C LEU A 42 20.60 -9.77 -5.78
N HIS A 43 20.09 -8.95 -6.69
CA HIS A 43 20.67 -7.62 -6.95
C HIS A 43 20.02 -6.55 -6.08
N ARG A 44 20.84 -5.74 -5.40
CA ARG A 44 20.38 -4.66 -4.50
C ARG A 44 19.35 -3.73 -5.16
N TRP A 45 19.59 -3.34 -6.40
CA TRP A 45 18.74 -2.40 -7.13
C TRP A 45 17.38 -2.98 -7.53
N THR A 46 17.28 -4.30 -7.67
CA THR A 46 16.02 -5.01 -7.98
C THR A 46 15.33 -5.50 -6.70
N ALA A 47 16.11 -5.84 -5.67
CA ALA A 47 15.62 -6.36 -4.40
C ALA A 47 14.87 -5.30 -3.59
N ILE A 48 15.37 -4.05 -3.56
CA ILE A 48 14.71 -2.95 -2.86
C ILE A 48 13.26 -2.73 -3.36
N PRO A 49 13.01 -2.50 -4.67
CA PRO A 49 11.65 -2.34 -5.16
C PRO A 49 10.82 -3.64 -5.05
N ALA A 50 11.44 -4.81 -5.22
CA ALA A 50 10.75 -6.10 -5.05
C ALA A 50 10.21 -6.25 -3.62
N ILE A 51 11.07 -6.11 -2.61
CA ILE A 51 10.68 -6.19 -1.20
C ILE A 51 9.70 -5.06 -0.83
N GLY A 52 9.91 -3.85 -1.35
CA GLY A 52 9.01 -2.72 -1.16
C GLY A 52 7.59 -3.01 -1.66
N SER A 53 7.46 -3.62 -2.83
CA SER A 53 6.15 -4.00 -3.37
C SER A 53 5.44 -5.06 -2.52
N ILE A 54 6.18 -6.04 -1.97
CA ILE A 54 5.64 -7.05 -1.04
C ILE A 54 5.02 -6.35 0.16
N LEU A 55 5.74 -5.40 0.75
CA LEU A 55 5.29 -4.64 1.92
C LEU A 55 4.06 -3.79 1.61
N VAL A 56 4.07 -3.09 0.47
CA VAL A 56 2.94 -2.25 0.06
C VAL A 56 1.69 -3.10 -0.15
N VAL A 57 1.78 -4.18 -0.92
CA VAL A 57 0.63 -5.05 -1.22
C VAL A 57 0.12 -5.76 0.03
N SER A 58 1.02 -6.24 0.90
CA SER A 58 0.63 -6.95 2.13
C SER A 58 -0.08 -6.03 3.12
N ASN A 59 0.27 -4.74 3.16
CA ASN A 59 -0.37 -3.76 4.04
C ASN A 59 -1.49 -2.96 3.36
N LEU A 60 -1.72 -3.15 2.06
CA LEU A 60 -2.67 -2.35 1.28
C LEU A 60 -4.09 -2.43 1.85
N GLY A 61 -4.52 -3.63 2.25
CA GLY A 61 -5.84 -3.82 2.85
C GLY A 61 -6.00 -3.07 4.18
N PHE A 62 -4.96 -3.02 5.00
CA PHE A 62 -4.97 -2.26 6.25
C PHE A 62 -5.08 -0.75 5.98
N TYR A 63 -4.27 -0.22 5.06
CA TYR A 63 -4.35 1.20 4.69
C TYR A 63 -5.73 1.57 4.13
N VAL A 64 -6.32 0.73 3.29
CA VAL A 64 -7.66 0.95 2.73
C VAL A 64 -8.71 1.03 3.83
N ILE A 65 -8.69 0.15 4.83
CA ILE A 65 -9.61 0.20 5.98
C ILE A 65 -9.49 1.53 6.69
N VAL A 66 -8.26 1.85 7.08
CA VAL A 66 -7.96 3.02 7.90
C VAL A 66 -8.39 4.30 7.20
N PHE A 67 -8.06 4.44 5.91
CA PHE A 67 -8.48 5.60 5.12
C PHE A 67 -9.99 5.63 4.88
N THR A 68 -10.65 4.49 4.72
CA THR A 68 -12.11 4.45 4.57
C THR A 68 -12.80 4.92 5.84
N VAL A 69 -12.38 4.41 7.00
CA VAL A 69 -12.91 4.83 8.31
C VAL A 69 -12.69 6.32 8.52
N ALA A 70 -11.48 6.81 8.24
CA ALA A 70 -11.14 8.23 8.33
C ALA A 70 -12.02 9.09 7.42
N LEU A 71 -12.26 8.68 6.16
CA LEU A 71 -13.15 9.38 5.23
C LEU A 71 -14.60 9.37 5.68
N THR A 72 -15.09 8.24 6.23
CA THR A 72 -16.48 8.14 6.73
C THR A 72 -16.71 8.94 8.01
N ALA A 73 -15.65 9.25 8.78
CA ALA A 73 -15.73 10.07 9.97
C ALA A 73 -15.86 11.57 9.66
N ILE A 74 -15.57 11.99 8.42
CA ILE A 74 -15.70 13.40 8.00
C ILE A 74 -17.18 13.77 7.94
N ASN A 75 -17.56 14.85 8.63
CA ASN A 75 -18.93 15.36 8.61
C ASN A 75 -19.33 15.75 7.18
N LYS A 76 -20.40 15.13 6.66
CA LYS A 76 -20.94 15.40 5.33
C LYS A 76 -21.37 16.85 5.13
N GLU A 77 -21.80 17.54 6.20
CA GLU A 77 -22.19 18.96 6.16
C GLU A 77 -21.07 19.85 5.60
N ILE A 78 -19.80 19.54 5.91
CA ILE A 78 -18.65 20.29 5.39
C ILE A 78 -18.56 20.15 3.86
N THR A 79 -18.78 18.95 3.35
CA THR A 79 -18.72 18.70 1.90
C THR A 79 -19.95 19.23 1.17
N ASP A 80 -21.12 19.25 1.81
CA ASP A 80 -22.35 19.76 1.21
C ASP A 80 -22.39 21.29 1.21
N ALA A 81 -21.88 21.95 2.26
CA ALA A 81 -21.65 23.40 2.27
C ALA A 81 -20.70 23.81 1.14
N ALA A 82 -19.58 23.10 0.96
CA ALA A 82 -18.65 23.38 -0.13
C ALA A 82 -19.27 23.21 -1.53
N LYS A 83 -20.21 22.29 -1.71
CA LYS A 83 -20.95 22.15 -2.99
C LYS A 83 -21.91 23.31 -3.21
N ILE A 84 -22.57 23.79 -2.15
CA ILE A 84 -23.42 24.99 -2.21
C ILE A 84 -22.59 26.21 -2.59
N ASP A 85 -21.36 26.32 -2.10
CA ASP A 85 -20.39 27.36 -2.46
C ASP A 85 -19.79 27.20 -3.88
N GLY A 86 -20.25 26.21 -4.67
CA GLY A 86 -19.83 25.99 -6.04
C GLY A 86 -18.50 25.24 -6.20
N ALA A 87 -17.97 24.61 -5.14
CA ALA A 87 -16.73 23.84 -5.25
C ALA A 87 -16.92 22.57 -6.08
N SER A 88 -16.05 22.38 -7.07
CA SER A 88 -15.98 21.14 -7.85
C SER A 88 -15.48 19.96 -7.00
N GLY A 89 -15.82 18.73 -7.39
CA GLY A 89 -15.39 17.53 -6.66
C GLY A 89 -13.85 17.39 -6.52
N GLY A 90 -13.08 17.92 -7.47
CA GLY A 90 -11.62 17.97 -7.38
C GLY A 90 -11.11 18.96 -6.32
N GLN A 91 -11.76 20.13 -6.23
CA GLN A 91 -11.44 21.13 -5.20
C GLN A 91 -11.79 20.60 -3.80
N ILE A 92 -12.95 19.98 -3.64
CA ILE A 92 -13.35 19.35 -2.36
C ILE A 92 -12.32 18.30 -1.93
N ARG A 93 -11.87 17.43 -2.84
CA ARG A 93 -10.83 16.44 -2.53
C ARG A 93 -9.51 17.08 -2.10
N ARG A 94 -9.00 18.03 -2.88
CA ARG A 94 -7.66 18.60 -2.66
C ARG A 94 -7.59 19.61 -1.51
N PHE A 95 -8.62 20.43 -1.33
CA PHE A 95 -8.61 21.55 -0.39
C PHE A 95 -9.41 21.30 0.89
N ILE A 96 -10.28 20.28 0.92
CA ILE A 96 -11.08 19.94 2.11
C ILE A 96 -10.67 18.57 2.64
N LEU A 97 -10.84 17.51 1.85
CA LEU A 97 -10.59 16.15 2.31
C LEU A 97 -9.12 15.88 2.62
N VAL A 98 -8.19 16.27 1.74
CA VAL A 98 -6.74 16.04 1.94
C VAL A 98 -6.22 16.77 3.19
N PRO A 99 -6.52 18.06 3.43
CA PRO A 99 -6.11 18.75 4.66
C PRO A 99 -6.72 18.15 5.93
N ILE A 100 -8.00 17.76 5.91
CA ILE A 100 -8.64 17.11 7.06
C ILE A 100 -7.98 15.77 7.37
N MET A 101 -7.59 15.01 6.35
CA MET A 101 -6.91 13.72 6.52
C MET A 101 -5.40 13.81 6.78
N ARG A 102 -4.77 14.99 6.72
CA ARG A 102 -3.31 15.15 6.91
C ARG A 102 -2.77 14.44 8.16
N PRO A 103 -3.38 14.57 9.35
CA PRO A 103 -2.87 13.91 10.56
C PRO A 103 -2.83 12.38 10.40
N MET A 104 -3.85 11.80 9.75
CA MET A 104 -3.95 10.37 9.49
C MET A 104 -2.91 9.91 8.47
N ILE A 105 -2.72 10.68 7.40
CA ILE A 105 -1.71 10.41 6.37
C ILE A 105 -0.31 10.41 6.98
N LEU A 106 0.01 11.41 7.81
CA LEU A 106 1.30 11.50 8.48
C LEU A 106 1.51 10.34 9.45
N LEU A 107 0.50 9.98 10.23
CA LEU A 107 0.57 8.83 11.14
C LEU A 107 0.85 7.52 10.37
N MET A 108 0.11 7.27 9.28
CA MET A 108 0.31 6.08 8.45
C MET A 108 1.70 6.05 7.81
N LEU A 109 2.20 7.19 7.32
CA LEU A 109 3.56 7.31 6.77
C LEU A 109 4.65 7.03 7.81
N LEU A 110 4.46 7.51 9.04
CA LEU A 110 5.39 7.25 10.13
C LEU A 110 5.39 5.77 10.50
N LEU A 111 4.22 5.16 10.68
CA LEU A 111 4.09 3.74 11.00
C LEU A 111 4.63 2.84 9.88
N SER A 112 4.37 3.18 8.61
CA SER A 112 4.92 2.43 7.48
C SER A 112 6.43 2.53 7.40
N SER A 113 6.99 3.70 7.74
CA SER A 113 8.44 3.89 7.77
C SER A 113 9.07 3.04 8.86
N ILE A 114 8.50 3.04 10.07
CA ILE A 114 8.94 2.17 11.18
C ILE A 114 8.86 0.70 10.76
N GLY A 115 7.76 0.27 10.16
CA GLY A 115 7.59 -1.09 9.66
C GLY A 115 8.65 -1.48 8.63
N ALA A 116 8.97 -0.59 7.69
CA ALA A 116 10.01 -0.82 6.69
C ALA A 116 11.41 -0.99 7.32
N PHE A 117 11.73 -0.23 8.37
CA PHE A 117 12.99 -0.41 9.10
C PHE A 117 13.03 -1.72 9.89
N LEU A 118 11.91 -2.16 10.45
CA LEU A 118 11.84 -3.43 11.20
C LEU A 118 12.05 -4.66 10.31
N VAL A 119 11.67 -4.61 9.04
CA VAL A 119 11.86 -5.71 8.07
C VAL A 119 13.32 -6.09 7.89
N TRP A 120 14.24 -5.13 8.01
CA TRP A 120 15.68 -5.41 7.97
C TRP A 120 16.09 -6.43 9.04
N ASN A 121 15.52 -6.34 10.24
CA ASN A 121 15.80 -7.27 11.33
C ASN A 121 15.31 -8.69 11.02
N THR A 122 14.23 -8.83 10.26
CA THR A 122 13.65 -10.13 9.88
C THR A 122 14.48 -10.84 8.79
N ILE A 123 15.21 -10.09 7.96
CA ILE A 123 16.04 -10.67 6.88
C ILE A 123 17.39 -11.20 7.41
N GLN A 124 17.87 -10.69 8.55
CA GLN A 124 19.14 -11.08 9.17
C GLN A 124 19.02 -12.26 10.16
N MET A 125 17.82 -12.78 10.39
CA MET A 125 17.54 -13.92 11.27
C MET A 125 17.37 -15.24 10.52
#